data_AF-A0A932G3W5-F1
#
_entry.id   AF-A0A932G3W5-F1
#
_cell.length_a   1.000
_cell.length_b   1.000
_cell.length_c   1.000
_cell.angle_alpha   90.00
_cell.angle_beta   90.00
_cell.angle_gamma   90.00
#
_symmetry.space_group_name_H-M   'P 1'
#
loop_
_entity.id
_entity.type
_entity.pdbx_description
1 polymer ?
#
loop_
_entity_poly.entity_id
_entity_poly.type
_entity_poly.pdbx_seq_one_letter_code
_entity_poly.pdbx_strand_id
1 'polypeptide(L)'
;MEADEITALRKRLGLTMGQLGEKLGVPQATVIQWEHAERFPTKAHVAKLKALASDEGGSAAKRAQADAAASIYAPFLAEDDLWVLLRKLLFHPELRKRALDLAASFPDPAGR
;
A
#
# COMPACT_ATOMS: atom_id res chain seq x y z
N MET A 1 12.79 0.46 -23.47
CA MET A 1 12.01 1.12 -22.42
C MET A 1 12.89 2.27 -22.00
N GLU A 2 12.46 3.46 -22.37
CA GLU A 2 13.23 4.69 -22.26
C GLU A 2 13.06 5.32 -20.88
N ALA A 3 13.95 6.26 -20.56
CA ALA A 3 13.94 6.99 -19.28
C ALA A 3 12.57 7.61 -18.98
N ASP A 4 11.95 8.27 -19.97
CA ASP A 4 10.63 8.88 -19.85
C ASP A 4 9.53 7.87 -19.54
N GLU A 5 9.60 6.67 -20.13
CA GLU A 5 8.63 5.60 -19.86
C GLU A 5 8.74 5.10 -18.42
N ILE A 6 9.95 5.05 -17.87
CA ILE A 6 10.20 4.64 -16.48
C ILE A 6 9.69 5.71 -15.51
N THR A 7 9.99 6.99 -15.77
CA THR A 7 9.47 8.09 -14.96
C THR A 7 7.94 8.17 -15.02
N ALA A 8 7.35 7.99 -16.20
CA ALA A 8 5.91 7.94 -16.37
C ALA A 8 5.29 6.77 -15.61
N LEU A 9 5.87 5.57 -15.72
CA LEU A 9 5.45 4.38 -14.98
C LEU A 9 5.51 4.62 -13.46
N ARG A 10 6.63 5.16 -12.96
CA ARG A 10 6.79 5.47 -11.53
C ARG A 10 5.73 6.42 -11.02
N LYS A 11 5.53 7.54 -11.73
CA LYS A 11 4.53 8.56 -11.37
C LYS A 11 3.12 7.99 -11.41
N ARG A 12 2.81 7.19 -12.45
CA ARG A 12 1.52 6.52 -12.59
C ARG A 12 1.25 5.53 -11.46
N LEU A 13 2.29 4.85 -10.97
CA LEU A 13 2.22 3.94 -9.83
C LEU A 13 2.23 4.65 -8.46
N GLY A 14 2.41 5.97 -8.41
CA GLY A 14 2.56 6.72 -7.16
C GLY A 14 3.78 6.30 -6.32
N LEU A 15 4.78 5.66 -6.94
CA LEU A 15 5.95 5.15 -6.24
C LEU A 15 7.04 6.21 -6.15
N THR A 16 7.79 6.19 -5.06
CA THR A 16 9.07 6.89 -5.00
C THR A 16 10.14 6.11 -5.78
N MET A 17 11.24 6.77 -6.16
CA MET A 17 12.37 6.08 -6.81
C MET A 17 12.93 4.94 -5.95
N GLY A 18 12.93 5.10 -4.62
CA GLY A 18 13.34 4.06 -3.68
C GLY A 18 12.40 2.86 -3.71
N GLN A 19 11.08 3.10 -3.64
CA GLN A 19 10.08 2.03 -3.69
C GLN A 19 10.06 1.29 -5.03
N LEU A 20 10.32 1.99 -6.14
CA LEU A 20 10.50 1.36 -7.45
C LEU A 20 11.76 0.47 -7.46
N GLY A 21 12.86 0.96 -6.87
CA GLY A 21 14.09 0.19 -6.71
C GLY A 21 13.87 -1.09 -5.91
N GLU A 22 13.21 -1.01 -4.77
CA GLU A 22 12.86 -2.17 -3.92
C GLU A 22 12.05 -3.22 -4.70
N LYS A 23 11.01 -2.80 -5.42
CA LYS A 23 10.19 -3.71 -6.25
C LYS A 23 10.98 -4.38 -7.37
N LEU A 24 11.99 -3.71 -7.90
CA LEU A 24 12.83 -4.22 -8.97
C LEU A 24 14.05 -5.02 -8.45
N GLY A 25 14.37 -4.89 -7.16
CA GLY A 25 15.53 -5.46 -6.50
C GLY A 25 16.84 -4.72 -6.83
N VAL A 26 16.76 -3.41 -7.07
CA VAL A 26 17.90 -2.56 -7.40
C VAL A 26 18.01 -1.35 -6.46
N PRO A 27 19.21 -0.82 -6.21
CA PRO A 27 19.37 0.39 -5.41
C PRO A 27 18.66 1.59 -6.05
N GLN A 28 18.15 2.51 -5.23
CA GLN A 28 17.53 3.77 -5.67
C GLN A 28 18.41 4.54 -6.66
N ALA A 29 19.73 4.57 -6.42
CA ALA A 29 20.69 5.24 -7.31
C ALA A 29 20.69 4.68 -8.74
N THR A 30 20.34 3.39 -8.90
CA THR A 30 20.23 2.75 -10.23
C THR A 30 18.98 3.23 -10.95
N VAL A 31 17.87 3.42 -10.24
CA VAL A 31 16.62 3.98 -10.79
C VAL A 31 16.82 5.44 -11.21
N ILE A 32 17.55 6.24 -10.42
CA ILE A 32 17.89 7.62 -10.77
C ILE A 32 18.66 7.66 -12.09
N GLN A 33 19.71 6.84 -12.22
CA GLN A 33 20.49 6.75 -13.47
C GLN A 33 19.64 6.33 -14.68
N TRP A 34 18.62 5.48 -14.48
CA TRP A 34 17.69 5.11 -15.54
C TRP A 34 16.75 6.24 -15.94
N GLU A 35 16.17 6.94 -14.97
CA GLU A 35 15.28 8.08 -15.23
C GLU A 35 16.03 9.30 -15.81
N HIS A 36 17.33 9.43 -15.56
CA HIS A 36 18.18 10.48 -16.13
C HIS A 36 18.82 10.09 -17.47
N ALA A 37 18.52 8.91 -18.01
CA ALA A 37 19.15 8.35 -19.21
C ALA A 37 20.70 8.19 -19.13
N GLU A 38 21.27 8.27 -17.92
CA GLU A 38 22.70 8.02 -17.68
C GLU A 38 23.04 6.53 -17.83
N ARG A 39 22.05 5.65 -17.61
CA ARG A 39 22.20 4.20 -17.75
C ARG A 39 20.91 3.57 -18.26
N PHE A 40 21.02 2.49 -19.02
CA PHE A 40 19.86 1.75 -19.50
C PHE A 40 19.56 0.51 -18.65
N PRO A 41 18.29 0.18 -18.40
CA PRO A 41 17.89 -1.06 -17.74
C PRO A 41 18.20 -2.28 -18.63
N THR A 42 18.61 -3.37 -18.01
CA THR A 42 18.83 -4.64 -18.72
C THR A 42 17.49 -5.28 -19.12
N LYS A 43 17.53 -6.26 -20.03
CA LYS A 43 16.35 -7.01 -20.47
C LYS A 43 15.53 -7.59 -19.31
N ALA A 44 16.20 -8.07 -18.25
CA ALA A 44 15.53 -8.58 -17.06
C ALA A 44 14.76 -7.48 -16.29
N HIS A 45 15.35 -6.29 -16.15
CA HIS A 45 14.69 -5.15 -15.51
C HIS A 45 13.51 -4.64 -16.35
N VAL A 46 13.64 -4.60 -17.68
CA VAL A 46 12.53 -4.23 -18.58
C VAL A 46 11.36 -5.21 -18.45
N ALA A 47 11.62 -6.51 -18.31
CA ALA A 47 10.56 -7.50 -18.08
C ALA A 47 9.81 -7.24 -16.76
N LYS A 48 10.55 -6.96 -15.67
CA LYS A 48 9.94 -6.61 -14.37
C LYS A 48 9.14 -5.31 -14.42
N LEU A 49 9.64 -4.28 -15.10
CA LEU A 49 8.95 -3.01 -15.28
C LEU A 49 7.62 -3.20 -16.04
N LYS A 50 7.61 -4.03 -17.10
CA LYS A 50 6.38 -4.36 -17.83
C LYS A 50 5.38 -5.17 -16.98
N ALA A 51 5.88 -6.07 -16.13
CA ALA A 51 5.03 -6.81 -15.19
C ALA A 51 4.37 -5.86 -14.18
N LEU A 52 5.14 -4.91 -13.61
CA LEU A 52 4.60 -3.88 -12.72
C LEU A 52 3.55 -3.00 -13.41
N ALA A 53 3.76 -2.66 -14.68
CA ALA A 53 2.79 -1.91 -15.48
C ALA A 53 1.48 -2.69 -15.72
N SER A 54 1.51 -4.02 -15.71
CA SER A 54 0.34 -4.88 -15.95
C SER A 54 -0.45 -5.17 -14.66
N ASP A 55 0.23 -5.17 -13.51
CA ASP A 55 -0.35 -5.42 -12.18
C ASP A 55 -1.06 -4.17 -11.59
N GLU A 56 -1.03 -3.05 -12.33
CA GLU A 56 -1.60 -1.74 -11.98
C GLU A 56 -3.06 -1.80 -11.53
N GLY A 57 -3.89 -2.61 -12.20
CA GLY A 57 -5.32 -2.71 -11.89
C GLY A 57 -5.63 -3.26 -10.50
N GLY A 58 -4.73 -4.10 -9.94
CA GLY A 58 -4.97 -4.77 -8.67
C GLY A 58 -4.47 -4.00 -7.46
N SER A 59 -3.31 -3.34 -7.55
CA SER A 59 -2.68 -2.66 -6.41
C SER A 59 -3.20 -1.23 -6.19
N ALA A 60 -3.48 -0.48 -7.26
CA ALA A 60 -3.98 0.90 -7.13
C ALA A 60 -5.40 0.92 -6.57
N ALA A 61 -6.26 -0.01 -7.00
CA ALA A 61 -7.60 -0.19 -6.47
C ALA A 61 -7.59 -0.54 -4.98
N LYS A 62 -6.72 -1.46 -4.54
CA LYS A 62 -6.56 -1.82 -3.11
C LYS A 62 -6.10 -0.64 -2.25
N ARG A 63 -5.19 0.19 -2.78
CA ARG A 63 -4.67 1.35 -2.04
C ARG A 63 -5.71 2.46 -1.95
N ALA A 64 -6.41 2.75 -3.05
CA ALA A 64 -7.54 3.68 -3.03
C ALA A 64 -8.66 3.21 -2.08
N GLN A 65 -8.95 1.90 -2.00
CA GLN A 65 -9.91 1.35 -1.04
C GLN A 65 -9.43 1.48 0.41
N ALA A 66 -8.14 1.24 0.66
CA ALA A 66 -7.55 1.40 1.98
C ALA A 66 -7.51 2.87 2.42
N ASP A 67 -7.14 3.80 1.53
CA ASP A 67 -7.10 5.24 1.80
C ASP A 67 -8.51 5.81 1.99
N ALA A 68 -9.50 5.34 1.21
CA ALA A 68 -10.90 5.70 1.39
C ALA A 68 -11.46 5.19 2.73
N ALA A 69 -11.19 3.94 3.09
CA ALA A 69 -11.57 3.39 4.40
C ALA A 69 -10.89 4.14 5.54
N ALA A 70 -9.59 4.43 5.43
CA ALA A 70 -8.84 5.20 6.41
C ALA A 70 -9.41 6.61 6.57
N SER A 71 -9.83 7.27 5.49
CA SER A 71 -10.48 8.59 5.56
C SER A 71 -11.84 8.55 6.26
N ILE A 72 -12.60 7.46 6.11
CA ILE A 72 -13.92 7.30 6.76
C ILE A 72 -13.75 7.11 8.27
N TYR A 73 -12.74 6.33 8.69
CA TYR A 73 -12.49 6.04 10.11
C TYR A 73 -11.52 7.02 10.79
N ALA A 74 -10.81 7.88 10.05
CA ALA A 74 -9.87 8.87 10.58
C ALA A 74 -10.40 9.71 11.76
N PRO A 75 -11.63 10.28 11.71
CA PRO A 75 -12.15 11.03 12.86
C PRO A 75 -12.37 10.13 14.08
N PHE A 76 -12.82 8.90 13.89
CA PHE A 76 -13.06 7.93 14.98
C PHE A 76 -11.75 7.40 15.59
N LEU A 77 -10.69 7.26 14.78
CA LEU A 77 -9.35 6.89 15.24
C LEU A 77 -8.65 8.01 16.01
N ALA A 78 -9.10 9.25 15.85
CA ALA A 78 -8.62 10.41 16.58
C ALA A 78 -9.34 10.62 17.93
N GLU A 79 -10.40 9.84 18.22
CA GLU A 79 -11.10 9.90 19.50
C GLU A 79 -10.31 9.19 20.60
N ASP A 80 -10.07 9.89 21.71
CA ASP A 80 -9.38 9.34 22.89
C ASP A 80 -10.09 8.12 23.49
N ASP A 81 -11.42 8.06 23.36
CA ASP A 81 -12.26 6.99 23.88
C ASP A 81 -12.03 5.65 23.17
N LEU A 82 -11.69 5.66 21.87
CA LEU A 82 -11.37 4.43 21.13
C LEU A 82 -10.10 3.78 21.67
N TRP A 83 -9.08 4.58 21.97
CA TRP A 83 -7.83 4.08 22.55
C TRP A 83 -7.98 3.59 23.98
N VAL A 84 -8.89 4.20 24.75
CA VAL A 84 -9.31 3.67 26.05
C VAL A 84 -9.99 2.31 25.88
N LEU A 85 -10.92 2.17 24.93
CA LEU A 85 -11.64 0.93 24.66
C LEU A 85 -10.69 -0.19 24.18
N LEU A 86 -9.79 0.12 23.26
CA LEU A 86 -8.79 -0.83 22.76
C LEU A 86 -7.91 -1.36 23.89
N ARG A 87 -7.40 -0.48 24.76
CA ARG A 87 -6.64 -0.91 25.94
C ARG A 87 -7.46 -1.84 26.83
N LYS A 88 -8.72 -1.52 27.11
CA LYS A 88 -9.60 -2.39 27.89
C LYS A 88 -9.79 -3.77 27.23
N LEU A 89 -9.96 -3.83 25.91
CA LEU A 89 -10.10 -5.10 25.17
C LEU A 89 -8.82 -5.96 25.21
N LEU A 90 -7.64 -5.32 25.19
CA LEU A 90 -6.36 -6.03 25.28
C LEU A 90 -6.14 -6.66 26.66
N PHE A 91 -6.40 -5.90 27.73
CA PHE A 91 -6.10 -6.32 29.11
C PHE A 91 -7.23 -7.10 29.80
N HIS A 92 -8.46 -7.13 29.23
CA HIS A 92 -9.59 -7.86 29.81
C HIS A 92 -10.12 -8.94 28.85
N PRO A 93 -9.77 -10.23 29.06
CA PRO A 93 -10.17 -11.32 28.16
C PRO A 93 -11.69 -11.54 28.09
N GLU A 94 -12.41 -11.34 29.20
CA GLU A 94 -13.87 -11.43 29.26
C GLU A 94 -14.56 -10.39 28.38
N LEU A 95 -14.06 -9.15 28.41
CA LEU A 95 -14.58 -8.06 27.58
C LEU A 95 -14.33 -8.35 26.09
N ARG A 96 -13.13 -8.86 25.76
CA ARG A 96 -12.79 -9.26 24.39
C ARG A 96 -13.69 -10.36 23.88
N LYS A 97 -13.97 -11.39 24.68
CA LYS A 97 -14.84 -12.50 24.27
C LYS A 97 -16.24 -12.00 23.92
N ARG A 98 -16.84 -11.18 24.79
CA ARG A 98 -18.16 -10.58 24.54
C ARG A 98 -18.17 -9.65 23.32
N ALA A 99 -17.11 -8.88 23.12
CA ALA A 99 -16.98 -8.02 21.95
C ALA A 99 -16.91 -8.84 20.66
N LEU A 100 -16.19 -9.96 20.65
CA LEU A 100 -16.14 -10.88 19.50
C LEU A 100 -17.48 -11.57 19.25
N ASP A 101 -18.15 -12.05 20.29
CA ASP A 101 -19.48 -12.67 20.18
C ASP A 101 -20.50 -11.68 19.58
N LEU A 102 -20.46 -10.42 20.02
CA LEU A 102 -21.30 -9.37 19.47
C LEU A 102 -20.91 -9.01 18.03
N ALA A 103 -19.61 -8.90 17.76
CA ALA A 103 -19.08 -8.57 16.43
C ALA A 103 -19.47 -9.60 15.37
N ALA A 104 -19.63 -10.88 15.74
CA ALA A 104 -20.09 -11.93 14.83
C ALA A 104 -21.48 -11.66 14.21
N SER A 105 -22.29 -10.77 14.84
CA SER A 105 -23.59 -10.36 14.31
C SER A 105 -23.51 -9.24 13.26
N PHE A 106 -22.34 -8.62 13.10
CA PHE A 106 -22.12 -7.52 12.18
C PHE A 106 -21.28 -8.00 10.99
N PRO A 107 -21.67 -7.66 9.74
CA PRO A 107 -20.86 -7.97 8.57
C PRO A 107 -19.55 -7.19 8.60
N ASP A 108 -18.44 -7.85 8.24
CA ASP A 108 -17.14 -7.21 8.15
C ASP A 108 -17.14 -6.19 6.99
N PRO A 109 -16.90 -4.89 7.24
CA PRO A 109 -16.86 -3.88 6.18
C PRO A 109 -15.70 -4.07 5.19
N ALA A 110 -14.67 -4.85 5.53
CA ALA A 110 -13.60 -5.26 4.63
C ALA A 110 -13.90 -6.60 3.90
N GLY A 111 -15.01 -7.27 4.26
CA GLY A 111 -15.51 -8.47 3.62
C GLY A 111 -16.04 -8.15 2.23
N ARG A 112 -15.39 -8.72 1.22
CA ARG A 112 -15.80 -8.64 -0.19
C ARG A 112 -16.96 -9.58 -0.48
#